data_AF-A0A834RTE4-F1
#
_entry.id   AF-A0A834RTE4-F1
#
_cell.length_a   1.000
_cell.length_b   1.000
_cell.length_c   1.000
_cell.angle_alpha   90.00
_cell.angle_beta   90.00
_cell.angle_gamma   90.00
#
_symmetry.space_group_name_H-M   'P 1'
#
loop_
_entity.id
_entity.type
_entity.pdbx_description
1 polymer ?
#
loop_
_entity_poly.entity_id
_entity_poly.type
_entity_poly.pdbx_seq_one_letter_code
_entity_poly.pdbx_strand_id
1 'polypeptide(L)'
;MIETVQELFTNEAVYEKIPSGELLRLMAVLKKSYHFAKRFNANRDLRSRLFREGFMKQPPNLLKQESGSASVYVSILFRMYHDTSNDRAASRADTEAALIPLCEDIIASYVELDEETQQRNIVTWRPVVVTVLDGYTGLPAEDFEKNVDLFAPLVVGLLGTEMASDVQRSVQALVSRIFEIRLGMQKVPLMAPSVRSPRGEFCGGRKSGCGKGEGVG
;
A
#
# COMPACT_ATOMS: atom_id res chain seq x y z
N MET A 1 1.97 1.80 19.78
CA MET A 1 3.34 2.24 19.41
C MET A 1 3.41 2.66 17.95
N ILE A 2 3.12 1.79 16.97
CA ILE A 2 3.08 2.19 15.54
C ILE A 2 2.03 3.27 15.29
N GLU A 3 0.82 3.12 15.85
CA GLU A 3 -0.26 4.11 15.77
C GLU A 3 0.15 5.47 16.36
N THR A 4 0.82 5.47 17.51
CA THR A 4 1.36 6.69 18.13
C THR A 4 2.42 7.37 17.25
N VAL A 5 3.29 6.58 16.62
CA VAL A 5 4.24 7.13 15.65
C VAL A 5 3.50 7.71 14.45
N GLN A 6 2.47 7.04 13.94
CA GLN A 6 1.66 7.57 12.85
C GLN A 6 1.03 8.93 13.22
N GLU A 7 0.42 9.04 14.40
CA GLU A 7 -0.20 10.28 14.91
C GLU A 7 0.80 11.43 15.06
N LEU A 8 2.03 11.16 15.48
CA LEU A 8 3.08 12.19 15.59
C LEU A 8 3.43 12.79 14.22
N PHE A 9 3.32 12.00 13.14
CA PHE A 9 3.70 12.40 11.79
C PHE A 9 2.54 12.92 10.95
N THR A 10 1.29 12.76 11.40
CA THR A 10 0.16 13.50 10.83
C THR A 10 0.07 14.92 11.37
N ASN A 11 0.75 15.23 12.48
CA ASN A 11 0.81 16.58 13.04
C ASN A 11 2.02 17.36 12.48
N GLU A 12 1.75 18.29 11.57
CA GLU A 12 2.74 19.18 10.94
C GLU A 12 3.63 19.90 11.97
N ALA A 13 3.02 20.47 13.03
CA ALA A 13 3.75 21.24 14.04
C ALA A 13 4.72 20.37 14.85
N VAL A 14 4.41 19.08 15.01
CA VAL A 14 5.31 18.12 15.65
C VAL A 14 6.43 17.75 14.67
N TYR A 15 6.07 17.35 13.46
CA TYR A 15 7.03 16.92 12.44
C TYR A 15 8.10 17.98 12.12
N GLU A 16 7.72 19.25 11.99
CA GLU A 16 8.63 20.37 11.71
C GLU A 16 9.68 20.58 12.82
N LYS A 17 9.40 20.11 14.04
CA LYS A 17 10.30 20.25 15.19
C LYS A 17 11.23 19.06 15.37
N ILE A 18 11.04 17.97 14.65
CA ILE A 18 11.91 16.78 14.76
C ILE A 18 13.12 16.96 13.85
N PRO A 19 14.35 16.99 14.40
CA PRO A 19 15.57 17.04 13.59
C PRO A 19 15.74 15.79 12.72
N SER A 20 16.38 15.93 11.56
CA SER A 20 16.58 14.82 10.61
C SER A 20 17.29 13.62 11.23
N GLY A 21 18.26 13.85 12.12
CA GLY A 21 18.98 12.77 12.81
C GLY A 21 18.07 11.88 13.68
N GLU A 22 17.12 12.48 14.41
CA GLU A 22 16.16 11.72 15.23
C GLU A 22 15.13 10.99 14.37
N LEU A 23 14.79 11.54 13.21
CA LEU A 23 13.93 10.87 12.25
C LEU A 23 14.59 9.65 11.64
N LEU A 24 15.84 9.76 11.19
CA LEU A 24 16.61 8.62 10.69
C LEU A 24 16.75 7.53 11.77
N ARG A 25 16.92 7.93 13.03
CA ARG A 25 16.94 6.99 14.15
C ARG A 25 15.59 6.29 14.35
N LEU A 26 14.48 7.02 14.27
CA LEU A 26 13.14 6.44 14.31
C LEU A 26 12.89 5.50 13.12
N MET A 27 13.36 5.87 11.92
CA MET A 27 13.30 5.04 10.71
C MET A 27 14.03 3.71 10.92
N ALA A 28 15.21 3.74 11.55
CA ALA A 28 15.94 2.53 11.88
C ALA A 28 15.15 1.60 12.83
N VAL A 29 14.38 2.15 13.77
CA VAL A 29 13.52 1.35 14.67
C VAL A 29 12.29 0.80 13.92
N LEU A 30 11.63 1.61 13.08
CA LEU A 30 10.52 1.15 12.25
C LEU A 30 10.97 0.03 11.28
N LYS A 31 12.13 0.19 10.64
CA LYS A 31 12.75 -0.84 9.79
C LYS A 31 12.96 -2.15 10.55
N LYS A 32 13.47 -2.08 11.79
CA LYS A 32 13.64 -3.27 12.65
C LYS A 32 12.30 -3.92 12.98
N SER A 33 11.26 -3.14 13.31
CA SER A 33 9.92 -3.66 13.59
C SER A 33 9.33 -4.37 12.38
N TYR A 34 9.42 -3.75 11.20
CA TYR A 34 8.96 -4.33 9.93
C TYR A 34 9.65 -5.67 9.65
N HIS A 35 10.98 -5.68 9.63
CA HIS A 35 11.74 -6.90 9.32
C HIS A 35 11.56 -8.00 10.36
N PHE A 36 11.37 -7.65 11.64
CA PHE A 36 11.05 -8.64 12.66
C PHE A 36 9.70 -9.32 12.36
N ALA A 37 8.65 -8.54 12.10
CA ALA A 37 7.32 -9.06 11.81
C ALA A 37 7.32 -9.93 10.54
N LYS A 38 8.01 -9.48 9.48
CA LYS A 38 8.18 -10.22 8.22
C LYS A 38 8.88 -11.57 8.43
N ARG A 39 10.04 -11.57 9.11
CA ARG A 39 10.78 -12.81 9.43
C ARG A 39 9.97 -13.76 10.30
N PHE A 40 9.24 -13.23 11.28
CA PHE A 40 8.36 -14.02 12.12
C PHE A 40 7.25 -14.68 11.31
N ASN A 41 6.59 -13.92 10.41
CA ASN A 41 5.51 -14.45 9.57
C ASN A 41 6.00 -15.50 8.57
N ALA A 42 7.20 -15.33 8.02
CA ALA A 42 7.85 -16.29 7.13
C ALA A 42 8.30 -17.59 7.84
N ASN A 43 8.60 -17.54 9.15
CA ASN A 43 9.06 -18.69 9.92
C ASN A 43 7.91 -19.61 10.36
N ARG A 44 7.44 -20.45 9.42
CA ARG A 44 6.35 -21.42 9.66
C ARG A 44 6.67 -22.37 10.82
N ASP A 45 7.91 -22.86 10.93
CA ASP A 45 8.31 -23.81 11.97
C ASP A 45 8.26 -23.22 13.38
N LEU A 46 8.74 -21.98 13.55
CA LEU A 46 8.63 -21.27 14.82
C LEU A 46 7.16 -21.07 15.20
N ARG A 47 6.33 -20.61 14.26
CA ARG A 47 4.89 -20.36 14.50
C ARG A 47 4.15 -21.64 14.86
N SER A 48 4.44 -22.75 14.17
CA SER A 48 3.88 -24.07 14.47
C SER A 48 4.33 -24.59 15.84
N ARG A 49 5.60 -24.40 16.22
CA ARG A 49 6.08 -24.75 17.56
C ARG A 49 5.41 -23.93 18.66
N LEU A 50 5.34 -22.60 18.51
CA LEU A 50 4.67 -21.74 19.49
C LEU A 50 3.20 -22.14 19.72
N PHE A 51 2.52 -22.57 18.66
CA PHE A 51 1.16 -23.09 18.76
C PHE A 51 1.13 -24.46 19.44
N ARG A 52 1.96 -25.42 19.00
CA ARG A 52 1.97 -26.79 19.52
C ARG A 52 2.37 -26.89 20.99
N GLU A 53 3.32 -26.07 21.42
CA GLU A 53 3.75 -25.99 22.81
C GLU A 53 2.75 -25.19 23.70
N GLY A 54 1.62 -24.73 23.14
CA GLY A 54 0.53 -24.10 23.90
C GLY A 54 0.76 -22.63 24.29
N PHE A 55 1.85 -22.00 23.84
CA PHE A 55 2.10 -20.57 24.09
C PHE A 55 1.06 -19.66 23.42
N MET A 56 0.39 -20.16 22.36
CA MET A 56 -0.64 -19.43 21.62
C MET A 56 -1.86 -20.33 21.38
N LYS A 57 -3.06 -19.76 21.42
CA LYS A 57 -4.33 -20.48 21.14
C LYS A 57 -4.53 -20.83 19.65
N GLN A 58 -3.78 -20.18 18.78
CA GLN A 58 -3.79 -20.36 17.32
C GLN A 58 -2.40 -20.03 16.78
N PRO A 59 -2.03 -20.47 15.56
CA PRO A 59 -0.77 -20.09 14.94
C PRO A 59 -0.60 -18.56 14.93
N PRO A 60 0.38 -18.01 15.68
CA PRO A 60 0.52 -16.56 15.80
C PRO A 60 0.85 -15.95 14.44
N ASN A 61 0.38 -14.73 14.19
CA ASN A 61 0.72 -13.94 13.00
C ASN A 61 0.86 -12.47 13.41
N LEU A 62 1.76 -11.77 12.73
CA LEU A 62 2.04 -10.36 12.94
C LEU A 62 1.62 -9.53 11.72
N LEU A 63 0.67 -10.01 10.91
CA LEU A 63 0.30 -9.38 9.64
C LEU A 63 -0.05 -7.89 9.79
N LYS A 64 -0.86 -7.54 10.81
CA LYS A 64 -1.22 -6.15 11.10
C LYS A 64 -0.01 -5.31 11.52
N GLN A 65 0.90 -5.89 12.31
CA GLN A 65 2.11 -5.19 12.74
C GLN A 65 3.07 -4.99 11.58
N GLU A 66 3.22 -6.01 10.73
CA GLU A 66 4.06 -5.98 9.54
C GLU A 66 3.58 -4.89 8.57
N SER A 67 2.34 -5.00 8.09
CA SER A 67 1.72 -4.05 7.16
C SER A 67 1.60 -2.64 7.74
N GLY A 68 1.19 -2.50 9.01
CA GLY A 68 1.08 -1.21 9.68
C GLY A 68 2.45 -0.52 9.84
N SER A 69 3.48 -1.27 10.26
CA SER A 69 4.84 -0.71 10.35
C SER A 69 5.38 -0.30 8.98
N ALA A 70 5.16 -1.10 7.94
CA ALA A 70 5.55 -0.78 6.58
C ALA A 70 4.84 0.48 6.07
N SER A 71 3.52 0.58 6.28
CA SER A 71 2.72 1.76 5.89
C SER A 71 3.24 3.05 6.50
N VAL A 72 3.45 3.06 7.82
CA VAL A 72 3.99 4.23 8.53
C VAL A 72 5.41 4.53 8.06
N TYR A 73 6.24 3.50 7.90
CA TYR A 73 7.63 3.67 7.49
C TYR A 73 7.75 4.27 6.08
N VAL A 74 7.03 3.73 5.10
CA VAL A 74 6.94 4.25 3.73
C VAL A 74 6.42 5.68 3.71
N SER A 75 5.33 5.97 4.43
CA SER A 75 4.73 7.31 4.46
C SER A 75 5.71 8.36 4.97
N ILE A 76 6.46 8.06 6.03
CA ILE A 76 7.44 8.98 6.59
C ILE A 76 8.61 9.17 5.62
N LEU A 77 9.12 8.11 5.01
CA LEU A 77 10.21 8.21 4.05
C LEU A 77 9.84 9.04 2.81
N PHE A 78 8.64 8.85 2.23
CA PHE A 78 8.17 9.71 1.15
C PHE A 78 8.02 11.16 1.59
N ARG A 79 7.46 11.40 2.78
CA ARG A 79 7.33 12.74 3.35
C ARG A 79 8.69 13.41 3.51
N MET A 80 9.68 12.71 4.05
CA MET A 80 11.07 13.19 4.19
C MET A 80 11.71 13.47 2.83
N TYR A 81 11.45 12.61 1.84
CA TYR A 81 12.02 12.72 0.50
C TYR A 81 11.55 13.98 -0.23
N HIS A 82 10.24 14.27 -0.15
CA HIS A 82 9.63 15.44 -0.77
C HIS A 82 9.84 16.74 0.02
N ASP A 83 10.35 16.66 1.24
CA ASP A 83 10.66 17.82 2.06
C ASP A 83 11.89 18.56 1.51
N THR A 84 11.70 19.84 1.21
CA THR A 84 12.72 20.72 0.62
C THR A 84 13.42 21.61 1.65
N SER A 85 13.12 21.47 2.95
CA SER A 85 13.83 22.19 4.00
C SER A 85 15.32 21.82 4.00
N ASN A 86 16.19 22.77 4.36
CA ASN A 86 17.65 22.59 4.28
C ASN A 86 18.16 21.34 5.01
N ASP A 87 17.61 21.06 6.20
CA ASP A 87 17.97 19.88 7.00
C ASP A 87 17.58 18.57 6.29
N ARG A 88 16.40 18.54 5.65
CA ARG A 88 15.90 17.35 4.94
C ARG A 88 16.53 17.13 3.60
N ALA A 89 16.78 18.20 2.86
CA ALA A 89 17.55 18.18 1.62
C ALA A 89 18.94 17.57 1.86
N ALA A 90 19.60 17.89 2.97
CA ALA A 90 20.90 17.32 3.33
C ALA A 90 20.84 15.80 3.58
N SER A 91 19.74 15.28 4.14
CA SER A 91 19.53 13.85 4.39
C SER A 91 18.85 13.08 3.24
N ARG A 92 18.65 13.71 2.07
CA ARG A 92 17.85 13.12 0.99
C ARG A 92 18.46 11.82 0.45
N ALA A 93 19.78 11.76 0.30
CA ALA A 93 20.47 10.56 -0.17
C ALA A 93 20.29 9.37 0.80
N ASP A 94 20.40 9.61 2.11
CA ASP A 94 20.15 8.58 3.13
C ASP A 94 18.69 8.12 3.14
N THR A 95 17.77 9.06 2.90
CA THR A 95 16.33 8.77 2.78
C THR A 95 16.04 7.92 1.55
N GLU A 96 16.61 8.24 0.38
CA GLU A 96 16.50 7.46 -0.85
C GLU A 96 17.07 6.05 -0.67
N ALA A 97 18.25 5.93 -0.06
CA ALA A 97 18.90 4.65 0.22
C ALA A 97 18.10 3.74 1.17
N ALA A 98 17.20 4.31 1.96
CA ALA A 98 16.24 3.56 2.78
C ALA A 98 14.91 3.29 2.07
N LEU A 99 14.42 4.25 1.27
CA LEU A 99 13.12 4.21 0.60
C LEU A 99 13.09 3.24 -0.57
N ILE A 100 14.03 3.32 -1.50
CA ILE A 100 13.98 2.53 -2.73
C ILE A 100 14.00 1.02 -2.44
N PRO A 101 14.91 0.48 -1.60
CA PRO A 101 14.91 -0.94 -1.28
C PRO A 101 13.66 -1.39 -0.51
N LEU A 102 13.05 -0.51 0.29
CA LEU A 102 11.80 -0.81 0.99
C LEU A 102 10.63 -0.93 0.01
N CYS A 103 10.53 -0.02 -0.95
CA CYS A 103 9.52 -0.05 -1.99
C CYS A 103 9.63 -1.32 -2.85
N GLU A 104 10.84 -1.67 -3.26
CA GLU A 104 11.14 -2.92 -3.98
C GLU A 104 10.69 -4.14 -3.17
N ASP A 105 11.14 -4.26 -1.92
CA ASP A 105 10.86 -5.40 -1.04
C ASP A 105 9.34 -5.59 -0.81
N ILE A 106 8.59 -4.49 -0.67
CA ILE A 106 7.14 -4.52 -0.50
C ILE A 106 6.44 -5.04 -1.75
N ILE A 107 6.76 -4.50 -2.93
CA ILE A 107 6.09 -4.93 -4.17
C ILE A 107 6.46 -6.37 -4.51
N ALA A 108 7.75 -6.74 -4.41
CA ALA A 108 8.21 -8.09 -4.68
C ALA A 108 7.49 -9.12 -3.79
N SER A 109 7.39 -8.83 -2.48
CA SER A 109 6.69 -9.72 -1.53
C SER A 109 5.19 -9.80 -1.81
N TYR A 110 4.58 -8.75 -2.37
CA TYR A 110 3.16 -8.74 -2.69
C TYR A 110 2.86 -9.61 -3.91
N VAL A 111 3.70 -9.53 -4.94
CA VAL A 111 3.56 -10.34 -6.18
C VAL A 111 3.68 -11.83 -5.90
N GLU A 112 4.46 -12.23 -4.89
CA GLU A 112 4.62 -13.63 -4.48
C GLU A 112 3.43 -14.19 -3.66
N LEU A 113 2.46 -13.35 -3.28
CA LEU A 113 1.32 -13.82 -2.50
C LEU A 113 0.39 -14.69 -3.33
N ASP A 114 0.07 -15.87 -2.79
CA ASP A 114 -0.87 -16.80 -3.41
C ASP A 114 -2.31 -16.31 -3.22
N GLU A 115 -3.03 -16.11 -4.33
CA GLU A 115 -4.35 -15.48 -4.35
C GLU A 115 -5.43 -16.32 -3.67
N GLU A 116 -5.34 -17.64 -3.79
CA GLU A 116 -6.31 -18.58 -3.24
C GLU A 116 -6.17 -18.71 -1.72
N THR A 117 -4.93 -18.73 -1.22
CA THR A 117 -4.62 -19.05 0.18
C THR A 117 -4.29 -17.83 1.03
N GLN A 118 -3.89 -16.71 0.42
CA GLN A 118 -3.39 -15.52 1.12
C GLN A 118 -4.22 -14.26 0.85
N GLN A 119 -5.49 -14.39 0.45
CA GLN A 119 -6.39 -13.27 0.19
C GLN A 119 -6.43 -12.21 1.31
N ARG A 120 -6.39 -12.65 2.58
CA ARG A 120 -6.32 -11.73 3.74
C ARG A 120 -5.05 -10.88 3.72
N ASN A 121 -3.91 -11.45 3.35
CA ASN A 121 -2.66 -10.72 3.23
C ASN A 121 -2.76 -9.71 2.09
N ILE A 122 -3.25 -10.14 0.92
CA ILE A 122 -3.45 -9.29 -0.26
C ILE A 122 -4.30 -8.07 0.07
N VAL A 123 -5.44 -8.25 0.73
CA VAL A 123 -6.32 -7.14 1.15
C VAL A 123 -5.63 -6.22 2.15
N THR A 124 -4.87 -6.77 3.09
CA THR A 124 -4.19 -5.98 4.13
C THR A 124 -3.04 -5.15 3.55
N TRP A 125 -2.29 -5.70 2.60
CA TRP A 125 -1.11 -5.07 1.99
C TRP A 125 -1.46 -4.11 0.85
N ARG A 126 -2.63 -4.27 0.23
CA ARG A 126 -3.05 -3.47 -0.91
C ARG A 126 -2.89 -1.95 -0.72
N PRO A 127 -3.33 -1.33 0.40
CA PRO A 127 -3.15 0.11 0.57
C PRO A 127 -1.68 0.53 0.62
N VAL A 128 -0.81 -0.33 1.16
CA VAL A 128 0.64 -0.08 1.23
C VAL A 128 1.26 -0.14 -0.15
N VAL A 129 0.87 -1.13 -0.97
CA VAL A 129 1.33 -1.27 -2.36
C VAL A 129 0.90 -0.06 -3.19
N VAL A 130 -0.36 0.36 -3.09
CA VAL A 130 -0.87 1.57 -3.76
C VAL A 130 -0.04 2.79 -3.34
N THR A 131 0.22 2.97 -2.03
CA THR A 131 1.06 4.07 -1.53
C THR A 131 2.47 4.04 -2.13
N VAL A 132 3.09 2.86 -2.24
CA VAL A 132 4.42 2.70 -2.83
C VAL A 132 4.41 3.04 -4.32
N LEU A 133 3.44 2.53 -5.08
CA LEU A 133 3.34 2.77 -6.52
C LEU A 133 3.08 4.24 -6.82
N ASP A 134 2.15 4.87 -6.11
CA ASP A 134 1.81 6.28 -6.30
C ASP A 134 2.97 7.19 -5.88
N GLY A 135 3.62 6.88 -4.75
CA GLY A 135 4.79 7.63 -4.27
C GLY A 135 5.97 7.54 -5.24
N TYR A 136 6.27 6.35 -5.77
CA TYR A 136 7.29 6.17 -6.80
C TYR A 136 6.93 6.92 -8.10
N THR A 137 5.68 6.79 -8.55
CA THR A 137 5.13 7.52 -9.70
C THR A 137 5.10 9.03 -9.49
N GLY A 138 5.23 9.52 -8.26
CA GLY A 138 5.28 10.94 -7.91
C GLY A 138 6.69 11.53 -7.77
N LEU A 139 7.76 10.74 -7.90
CA LEU A 139 9.13 11.23 -7.76
C LEU A 139 9.50 12.26 -8.84
N PRO A 140 10.54 13.09 -8.65
CA PRO A 140 11.13 13.91 -9.72
C PRO A 140 11.57 13.06 -10.92
N ALA A 141 11.65 13.67 -12.11
CA ALA A 141 11.94 12.95 -13.35
C ALA A 141 13.28 12.19 -13.30
N GLU A 142 14.34 12.85 -12.83
CA GLU A 142 15.69 12.27 -12.72
C GLU A 142 15.71 11.06 -11.77
N ASP A 143 15.10 11.20 -10.59
CA ASP A 143 15.08 10.14 -9.57
C ASP A 143 14.19 8.96 -9.98
N PHE A 144 13.08 9.26 -10.67
CA PHE A 144 12.24 8.23 -11.26
C PHE A 144 13.01 7.45 -12.32
N GLU A 145 13.62 8.14 -13.28
CA GLU A 145 14.31 7.52 -14.42
C GLU A 145 15.45 6.60 -13.96
N LYS A 146 16.23 7.05 -12.98
CA LYS A 146 17.33 6.30 -12.35
C LYS A 146 16.91 4.93 -11.82
N ASN A 147 15.66 4.78 -11.39
CA ASN A 147 15.16 3.57 -10.73
C ASN A 147 14.23 2.73 -11.63
N VAL A 148 13.96 3.16 -12.87
CA VAL A 148 13.00 2.46 -13.78
C VAL A 148 13.37 1.00 -13.97
N ASP A 149 14.65 0.68 -14.15
CA ASP A 149 15.09 -0.71 -14.43
C ASP A 149 14.85 -1.64 -13.22
N LEU A 150 14.80 -1.08 -12.00
CA LEU A 150 14.47 -1.81 -10.78
C LEU A 150 12.95 -2.07 -10.67
N PHE A 151 12.14 -1.06 -10.95
CA PHE A 151 10.69 -1.14 -10.77
C PHE A 151 9.96 -1.78 -11.95
N ALA A 152 10.51 -1.75 -13.18
CA ALA A 152 9.85 -2.29 -14.36
C ALA A 152 9.54 -3.80 -14.25
N PRO A 153 10.46 -4.68 -13.77
CA PRO A 153 10.14 -6.09 -13.53
C PRO A 153 9.03 -6.29 -12.48
N LEU A 154 8.99 -5.44 -11.44
CA LEU A 154 7.96 -5.50 -10.40
C LEU A 154 6.57 -5.17 -10.96
N VAL A 155 6.50 -4.20 -11.87
CA VAL A 155 5.27 -3.87 -12.59
C VAL A 155 4.79 -5.04 -13.44
N VAL A 156 5.70 -5.72 -14.15
CA VAL A 156 5.36 -6.93 -14.91
C VAL A 156 4.83 -8.02 -13.98
N GLY A 157 5.44 -8.19 -12.81
CA GLY A 157 4.95 -9.10 -11.76
C GLY A 157 3.51 -8.77 -11.33
N LEU A 158 3.22 -7.51 -11.03
CA LEU A 158 1.87 -7.05 -10.65
C LEU A 158 0.85 -7.28 -11.76
N LEU A 159 1.21 -7.05 -13.03
CA LEU A 159 0.36 -7.33 -14.18
C LEU A 159 -0.02 -8.81 -14.32
N GLY A 160 0.76 -9.70 -13.72
CA GLY A 160 0.47 -11.14 -13.65
C GLY A 160 -0.49 -11.55 -12.54
N THR A 161 -0.94 -10.61 -11.70
CA THR A 161 -1.86 -10.87 -10.56
C THR A 161 -3.28 -10.38 -10.84
N GLU A 162 -4.25 -10.88 -10.08
CA GLU A 162 -5.60 -10.33 -9.98
C GLU A 162 -5.59 -8.97 -9.24
N MET A 163 -5.35 -7.91 -10.02
CA MET A 163 -5.32 -6.56 -9.49
C MET A 163 -6.71 -6.02 -9.15
N ALA A 164 -6.85 -5.48 -7.94
CA ALA A 164 -7.98 -4.61 -7.61
C ALA A 164 -7.89 -3.26 -8.34
N SER A 165 -9.02 -2.55 -8.46
CA SER A 165 -9.12 -1.33 -9.28
C SER A 165 -8.23 -0.17 -8.84
N ASP A 166 -7.89 -0.10 -7.57
CA ASP A 166 -6.93 0.85 -6.99
C ASP A 166 -5.49 0.49 -7.38
N VAL A 167 -5.07 -0.77 -7.21
CA VAL A 167 -3.74 -1.24 -7.65
C VAL A 167 -3.59 -1.08 -9.16
N GLN A 168 -4.61 -1.49 -9.93
CA GLN A 168 -4.61 -1.38 -11.38
C GLN A 168 -4.42 0.08 -11.84
N ARG A 169 -5.05 1.05 -11.16
CA ARG A 169 -4.88 2.47 -11.45
C ARG A 169 -3.45 2.93 -11.22
N SER A 170 -2.88 2.59 -10.07
CA SER A 170 -1.50 2.96 -9.74
C SER A 170 -0.50 2.33 -10.70
N VAL A 171 -0.71 1.07 -11.07
CA VAL A 171 0.08 0.39 -12.10
C VAL A 171 -0.05 1.08 -13.46
N GLN A 172 -1.26 1.46 -13.88
CA GLN A 172 -1.45 2.21 -15.14
C GLN A 172 -0.75 3.57 -15.14
N ALA A 173 -0.82 4.31 -14.02
CA ALA A 173 -0.13 5.58 -13.88
C ALA A 173 1.39 5.39 -14.01
N LEU A 174 1.92 4.36 -13.34
CA LEU A 174 3.35 4.02 -13.39
C LEU A 174 3.78 3.61 -14.80
N VAL A 175 3.07 2.70 -15.46
CA VAL A 175 3.35 2.27 -16.85
C VAL A 175 3.30 3.45 -17.81
N SER A 176 2.28 4.29 -17.70
CA SER A 176 2.13 5.50 -18.52
C SER A 176 3.36 6.41 -18.37
N ARG A 177 3.81 6.63 -17.13
CA ARG A 177 4.99 7.44 -16.85
C ARG A 177 6.29 6.81 -17.36
N ILE A 178 6.44 5.49 -17.26
CA ILE A 178 7.60 4.76 -17.84
C ILE A 178 7.63 4.95 -19.37
N PHE A 179 6.49 4.77 -20.04
CA PHE A 179 6.39 4.90 -21.49
C PHE A 179 6.56 6.35 -21.97
N GLU A 180 6.07 7.33 -21.22
CA GLU A 180 6.33 8.75 -21.50
C GLU A 180 7.84 9.04 -21.47
N ILE A 181 8.55 8.62 -20.42
CA ILE A 181 9.98 8.92 -20.24
C ILE A 181 10.86 8.11 -21.19
N ARG A 182 10.64 6.81 -21.35
CA ARG A 182 11.51 5.93 -22.14
C ARG A 182 11.16 5.88 -23.63
N LEU A 183 9.90 6.15 -24.00
CA LEU A 183 9.41 5.99 -25.38
C LEU A 183 8.81 7.28 -25.97
N GLY A 184 8.73 8.38 -25.21
CA GLY A 184 8.14 9.64 -25.68
C GLY A 184 6.64 9.54 -25.96
N MET A 185 5.95 8.60 -25.31
CA MET A 185 4.53 8.37 -25.54
C MET A 185 3.68 9.57 -25.08
N GLN A 186 2.67 9.94 -25.86
CA GLN A 186 1.68 10.93 -25.42
C GLN A 186 0.82 10.39 -24.28
N LYS A 187 0.47 11.24 -23.32
CA LYS A 187 -0.40 10.86 -22.20
C LYS A 187 -1.77 10.40 -22.71
N VAL A 188 -2.17 9.21 -22.27
CA VAL A 188 -3.49 8.63 -22.52
C VAL A 188 -4.36 8.82 -21.28
N PRO A 189 -5.68 9.06 -21.41
CA PRO A 189 -6.59 9.07 -20.27
C PRO A 189 -6.51 7.74 -19.48
N LEU A 190 -6.21 7.84 -18.19
CA LEU A 190 -6.14 6.68 -17.28
C LEU A 190 -7.56 6.20 -16.90
N MET A 191 -7.69 4.96 -16.41
CA MET A 191 -8.99 4.45 -15.96
C MET A 191 -9.62 5.38 -14.91
N ALA A 192 -10.90 5.72 -15.07
CA ALA A 192 -11.66 6.49 -14.07
C ALA A 192 -11.92 5.66 -12.80
N PRO A 193 -12.04 6.28 -11.61
CA PRO A 193 -12.40 5.56 -10.38
C PRO A 193 -13.70 4.80 -10.60
N SER A 194 -13.72 3.50 -10.25
CA SER A 194 -14.96 2.74 -10.29
C SER A 194 -15.88 3.26 -9.18
N VAL A 195 -16.74 4.23 -9.49
CA VAL A 195 -17.83 4.61 -8.60
C VAL A 195 -18.78 3.43 -8.59
N ARG A 196 -18.76 2.63 -7.51
CA ARG A 196 -19.81 1.64 -7.30
C ARG A 196 -21.12 2.42 -7.14
N SER A 197 -21.95 2.39 -8.18
CA SER A 197 -23.29 2.94 -8.13
C SER A 197 -24.00 2.33 -6.91
N PRO A 198 -24.63 3.13 -6.02
CA PRO A 198 -25.47 2.58 -4.97
C PRO A 198 -26.54 1.75 -5.67
N ARG A 199 -26.53 0.43 -5.43
CA ARG A 199 -27.57 -0.48 -5.93
C ARG A 199 -28.93 0.14 -5.60
N GLY A 200 -29.72 0.39 -6.64
CA GLY A 200 -30.98 1.09 -6.56
C GLY A 200 -31.89 0.50 -5.49
N GLU A 201 -32.41 1.38 -4.64
CA GLU A 201 -33.61 1.12 -3.89
C GLU A 201 -34.71 0.73 -4.87
N PHE A 202 -35.13 -0.53 -4.77
CA PHE A 202 -36.25 -1.08 -5.49
C PHE A 202 -37.52 -0.38 -4.96
N CYS A 203 -37.87 0.76 -5.55
CA CYS A 203 -39.18 1.38 -5.36
C CYS A 203 -40.25 0.38 -5.82
N GLY A 204 -40.86 -0.30 -4.85
CA GLY A 204 -42.01 -1.17 -5.05
C GLY A 204 -43.16 -0.37 -5.65
N GLY A 205 -43.30 -0.43 -6.98
CA GLY A 205 -44.42 0.12 -7.71
C GLY A 205 -45.71 -0.54 -7.27
N ARG A 206 -46.62 0.26 -6.70
CA ARG A 206 -48.04 -0.10 -6.48
C ARG A 206 -48.63 -0.59 -7.79
N LYS A 207 -49.00 -1.87 -7.86
CA LYS A 207 -49.96 -2.35 -8.85
C LYS A 207 -51.37 -2.04 -8.36
N SER A 208 -52.00 -1.09 -9.02
CA SER A 208 -53.44 -0.87 -9.01
C SER A 208 -54.15 -2.13 -9.52
N GLY A 209 -54.91 -2.80 -8.66
CA GLY A 209 -55.88 -3.82 -9.02
C GLY A 209 -57.27 -3.20 -9.09
N CYS A 210 -57.77 -2.97 -10.30
CA CYS A 210 -59.15 -2.61 -10.59
C CYS A 210 -59.86 -3.87 -11.11
N GLY A 211 -60.98 -4.26 -10.50
CA GLY A 211 -61.89 -5.24 -11.09
C GLY A 211 -62.75 -6.01 -10.09
N LYS A 212 -63.99 -5.53 -9.90
CA LYS A 212 -65.29 -6.25 -9.80
C LYS A 212 -65.34 -7.55 -8.96
N GLY A 213 -66.22 -7.72 -7.97
CA GLY A 213 -67.66 -7.49 -7.97
C GLY A 213 -68.36 -8.82 -7.63
N GLU A 214 -69.53 -8.75 -6.98
CA GLU A 214 -70.43 -9.87 -6.59
C GLU A 214 -69.97 -10.65 -5.33
N GLY A 215 -70.75 -10.86 -4.26
CA GLY A 215 -72.20 -10.81 -4.07
C GLY A 215 -72.69 -12.19 -3.58
N VAL A 216 -73.61 -12.20 -2.61
CA VAL A 216 -74.48 -13.31 -2.14
C VAL A 216 -74.05 -13.99 -0.84
N GLY A 217 -74.96 -13.97 0.14
CA GLY A 217 -75.02 -14.92 1.25
C GLY A 217 -75.34 -14.28 2.59
#